data_AF-A0A0M0K839-F1
#
_entry.id   AF-A0A0M0K839-F1
#
_cell.length_a   1.000
_cell.length_b   1.000
_cell.length_c   1.000
_cell.angle_alpha   90.00
_cell.angle_beta   90.00
_cell.angle_gamma   90.00
#
_symmetry.space_group_name_H-M   'P 1'
#
loop_
_entity.id
_entity.type
_entity.pdbx_description
1 polymer ?
#
loop_
_entity_poly.entity_id
_entity_poly.type
_entity_poly.pdbx_seq_one_letter_code
_entity_poly.pdbx_strand_id
1 'polypeptide(L)'
;MYELPATSPRAVLFLAHGCQHSATDFWAPTSAAPQCLGLPEEVRIVKAALRAGFAVIAISSQDRLISRCWDIDTDGPIVQKALTAFRERHNLAALPLVALGASSGGAFVLLLAGTVRFRAVISQIMAVPPPMLPEPMPPTLFVHMPRDQRTASMVNKCVRKLRNSSGAAAGSDQLEVRAQKPTAAFFTERIEGLTLSTATEIHEALRRHKLLDADGYLATDPRGSPWRAAIRAAPGLAEKLPGPGGGAKADSLLPDASAVAEALNVAWAAHEIVSDGIDVMLQFALNGSLKGGAGAGGLVEGARRSLRAQHELRR
;
A
#
# COMPACT_ATOMS: atom_id res chain seq x y z
N MET A 1 15.41 -4.73 -3.16
CA MET A 1 15.21 -5.54 -1.95
C MET A 1 14.31 -6.72 -2.31
N TYR A 2 14.50 -7.90 -1.72
CA TYR A 2 13.61 -9.03 -1.98
C TYR A 2 13.56 -9.97 -0.78
N GLU A 3 12.50 -10.78 -0.71
CA GLU A 3 12.35 -11.86 0.24
C GLU A 3 11.58 -13.02 -0.40
N LEU A 4 12.00 -14.24 -0.10
CA LEU A 4 11.31 -15.45 -0.53
C LEU A 4 10.45 -15.98 0.63
N PRO A 5 9.25 -16.52 0.35
CA PRO A 5 8.42 -17.14 1.35
C PRO A 5 9.11 -18.39 1.91
N ALA A 6 8.74 -18.78 3.14
CA ALA A 6 9.27 -19.99 3.78
C ALA A 6 8.90 -21.29 3.05
N THR A 7 7.86 -21.25 2.20
CA THR A 7 7.40 -22.36 1.36
C THR A 7 7.76 -22.11 -0.11
N SER A 8 7.59 -23.11 -0.97
CA SER A 8 7.74 -22.91 -2.42
C SER A 8 6.87 -21.75 -2.93
N PRO A 9 7.43 -20.76 -3.66
CA PRO A 9 6.66 -19.62 -4.12
C PRO A 9 5.60 -20.01 -5.16
N ARG A 10 4.43 -19.38 -5.07
CA ARG A 10 3.29 -19.55 -5.99
C ARG A 10 3.27 -18.51 -7.09
N ALA A 11 3.85 -17.35 -6.83
CA ALA A 11 3.94 -16.21 -7.74
C ALA A 11 5.07 -15.28 -7.29
N VAL A 12 5.45 -14.34 -8.17
CA VAL A 12 6.35 -13.23 -7.86
C VAL A 12 5.54 -11.95 -7.76
N LEU A 13 5.70 -11.20 -6.68
CA LEU A 13 5.12 -9.86 -6.50
C LEU A 13 6.22 -8.81 -6.62
N PHE A 14 6.11 -7.98 -7.67
CA PHE A 14 6.88 -6.76 -7.81
C PHE A 14 6.17 -5.59 -7.11
N LEU A 15 6.90 -4.87 -6.25
CA LEU A 15 6.45 -3.69 -5.51
C LEU A 15 7.13 -2.42 -6.02
N ALA A 16 6.34 -1.41 -6.39
CA ALA A 16 6.78 -0.09 -6.81
C ALA A 16 6.30 0.99 -5.84
N HIS A 17 7.23 1.70 -5.19
CA HIS A 17 6.94 2.70 -4.17
C HIS A 17 6.32 4.00 -4.72
N GLY A 18 5.74 4.84 -3.85
CA GLY A 18 5.33 6.21 -4.21
C GLY A 18 6.51 7.19 -4.28
N CYS A 19 6.27 8.43 -4.70
CA CYS A 19 7.33 9.46 -4.66
C CYS A 19 7.88 9.63 -3.24
N GLN A 20 9.11 10.11 -3.11
CA GLN A 20 9.86 10.23 -1.85
C GLN A 20 10.26 8.93 -1.13
N HIS A 21 9.59 7.82 -1.43
CA HIS A 21 9.84 6.49 -0.87
C HIS A 21 10.93 5.69 -1.62
N SER A 22 11.11 4.43 -1.22
CA SER A 22 12.13 3.52 -1.71
C SER A 22 11.79 2.04 -1.50
N ALA A 23 12.54 1.15 -2.14
CA ALA A 23 12.45 -0.28 -1.86
C ALA A 23 12.82 -0.65 -0.41
N THR A 24 13.54 0.21 0.32
CA THR A 24 13.97 -0.05 1.71
C THR A 24 12.87 0.22 2.74
N ASP A 25 11.74 0.78 2.31
CA ASP A 25 10.61 1.06 3.21
C ASP A 25 9.78 -0.21 3.49
N PHE A 26 9.89 -1.21 2.61
CA PHE A 26 9.15 -2.48 2.66
C PHE A 26 9.66 -3.52 3.66
N TRP A 27 10.83 -3.30 4.28
CA TRP A 27 11.40 -4.20 5.26
C TRP A 27 11.80 -3.44 6.51
N ALA A 28 11.66 -4.07 7.68
CA ALA A 28 12.23 -3.54 8.91
C ALA A 28 13.77 -3.61 8.88
N PRO A 29 14.47 -2.70 9.58
CA PRO A 29 15.93 -2.78 9.70
C PRO A 29 16.35 -4.09 10.36
N THR A 30 17.37 -4.73 9.79
CA THR A 30 18.03 -5.92 10.37
C THR A 30 19.54 -5.73 10.34
N SER A 31 20.31 -6.60 11.00
CA SER A 31 21.77 -6.58 10.91
C SER A 31 22.28 -6.76 9.47
N ALA A 32 21.56 -7.53 8.65
CA ALA A 32 21.89 -7.75 7.24
C ALA A 32 21.40 -6.61 6.32
N ALA A 33 20.44 -5.81 6.76
CA ALA A 33 19.87 -4.71 5.99
C ALA A 33 19.58 -3.49 6.90
N PRO A 34 20.63 -2.87 7.48
CA PRO A 34 20.48 -1.78 8.45
C PRO A 34 19.92 -0.49 7.82
N GLN A 35 19.97 -0.37 6.50
CA GLN A 35 19.42 0.75 5.73
C GLN A 35 17.90 0.71 5.58
N CYS A 36 17.24 -0.39 5.95
CA CYS A 36 15.79 -0.50 5.81
C CYS A 36 15.07 0.34 6.85
N LEU A 37 13.98 0.97 6.43
CA LEU A 37 13.19 1.85 7.28
C LEU A 37 12.02 1.08 7.91
N GLY A 38 11.25 0.36 7.11
CA GLY A 38 10.13 -0.44 7.58
C GLY A 38 8.88 0.37 7.86
N LEU A 39 8.35 1.07 6.85
CA LEU A 39 7.12 1.83 7.01
C LEU A 39 5.92 0.87 7.23
N PRO A 40 4.91 1.28 8.02
CA PRO A 40 3.87 0.38 8.52
C PRO A 40 3.13 -0.41 7.43
N GLU A 41 2.67 0.27 6.39
CA GLU A 41 1.82 -0.35 5.37
C GLU A 41 2.64 -1.21 4.41
N GLU A 42 3.83 -0.75 4.05
CA GLU A 42 4.78 -1.44 3.21
C GLU A 42 5.21 -2.78 3.83
N VAL A 43 5.60 -2.77 5.11
CA VAL A 43 5.96 -3.99 5.85
C VAL A 43 4.76 -4.93 5.94
N ARG A 44 3.56 -4.42 6.18
CA ARG A 44 2.33 -5.23 6.21
C ARG A 44 2.03 -5.87 4.87
N ILE A 45 2.22 -5.16 3.76
CA ILE A 45 2.09 -5.69 2.39
C ILE A 45 3.05 -6.85 2.17
N VAL A 46 4.34 -6.68 2.51
CA VAL A 46 5.35 -7.74 2.37
C VAL A 46 4.99 -8.95 3.22
N LYS A 47 4.70 -8.75 4.51
CA LYS A 47 4.34 -9.83 5.44
C LYS A 47 3.11 -10.60 4.95
N ALA A 48 2.08 -9.92 4.42
CA ALA A 48 0.91 -10.56 3.85
C ALA A 48 1.22 -11.36 2.58
N ALA A 49 2.00 -10.77 1.66
CA ALA A 49 2.41 -11.43 0.42
C ALA A 49 3.23 -12.70 0.66
N LEU A 50 4.19 -12.65 1.59
CA LEU A 50 5.01 -13.81 1.98
C LEU A 50 4.13 -14.92 2.58
N ARG A 51 3.20 -14.59 3.49
CA ARG A 51 2.23 -15.57 4.02
C ARG A 51 1.34 -16.19 2.95
N ALA A 52 0.99 -15.42 1.92
CA ALA A 52 0.23 -15.91 0.77
C ALA A 52 1.07 -16.74 -0.23
N GLY A 53 2.37 -16.88 0.02
CA GLY A 53 3.30 -17.68 -0.79
C GLY A 53 3.88 -16.93 -1.99
N PHE A 54 3.93 -15.60 -1.96
CA PHE A 54 4.60 -14.82 -3.00
C PHE A 54 6.09 -14.64 -2.68
N ALA A 55 6.94 -14.83 -3.69
CA ALA A 55 8.28 -14.25 -3.69
C ALA A 55 8.15 -12.74 -3.95
N VAL A 56 8.70 -11.90 -3.07
CA VAL A 56 8.49 -10.45 -3.13
C VAL A 56 9.77 -9.76 -3.54
N ILE A 57 9.68 -8.83 -4.49
CA ILE A 57 10.78 -7.95 -4.89
C ILE A 57 10.29 -6.50 -4.95
N ALA A 58 11.03 -5.60 -4.31
CA ALA A 58 10.84 -4.15 -4.46
C ALA A 58 12.09 -3.53 -5.08
N ILE A 59 11.88 -2.59 -6.00
CA ILE A 59 12.94 -1.86 -6.69
C ILE A 59 12.74 -0.38 -6.40
N SER A 60 13.84 0.36 -6.21
CA SER A 60 13.79 1.81 -6.09
C SER A 60 13.85 2.45 -7.47
N SER A 61 13.11 3.54 -7.68
CA SER A 61 13.27 4.42 -8.84
C SER A 61 14.72 4.90 -8.99
N GLN A 62 15.13 5.24 -10.22
CA GLN A 62 16.45 5.80 -10.52
C GLN A 62 16.64 7.20 -9.95
N ASP A 63 15.62 8.07 -10.04
CA ASP A 63 15.70 9.36 -9.35
C ASP A 63 15.77 9.10 -7.85
N ARG A 64 16.91 9.44 -7.24
CA ARG A 64 17.10 9.37 -5.79
C ARG A 64 17.31 10.74 -5.14
N LEU A 65 17.34 11.81 -5.95
CA LEU A 65 17.79 13.14 -5.52
C LEU A 65 16.67 14.18 -5.46
N ILE A 66 15.67 14.10 -6.35
CA ILE A 66 14.68 15.17 -6.50
C ILE A 66 13.32 14.71 -5.99
N SER A 67 12.62 13.92 -6.80
CA SER A 67 11.25 13.52 -6.57
C SER A 67 11.15 12.11 -6.02
N ARG A 68 12.13 11.27 -6.37
CA ARG A 68 12.08 9.82 -6.16
C ARG A 68 10.81 9.20 -6.74
N CYS A 69 10.23 9.84 -7.74
CA CYS A 69 9.14 9.29 -8.51
C CYS A 69 9.72 8.39 -9.61
N TRP A 70 8.83 7.56 -10.15
CA TRP A 70 9.13 6.71 -11.29
C TRP A 70 9.01 7.48 -12.60
N ASP A 71 9.89 7.16 -13.54
CA ASP A 71 9.85 7.57 -14.94
C ASP A 71 9.84 6.34 -15.83
N ILE A 72 8.82 6.17 -16.68
CA ILE A 72 8.65 4.92 -17.43
C ILE A 72 9.77 4.68 -18.44
N ASP A 73 10.29 5.75 -19.06
CA ASP A 73 11.32 5.65 -20.10
C ASP A 73 12.69 5.29 -19.50
N THR A 74 12.98 5.81 -18.32
CA THR A 74 14.23 5.56 -17.59
C THR A 74 14.16 4.26 -16.77
N ASP A 75 13.13 4.10 -15.93
CA ASP A 75 13.02 3.00 -14.99
C ASP A 75 12.51 1.71 -15.64
N GLY A 76 11.69 1.81 -16.69
CA GLY A 76 11.03 0.67 -17.32
C GLY A 76 12.01 -0.43 -17.78
N PRO A 77 13.01 -0.10 -18.64
CA PRO A 77 14.01 -1.06 -19.09
C PRO A 77 14.85 -1.65 -17.93
N ILE A 78 15.16 -0.83 -16.91
CA ILE A 78 15.96 -1.24 -15.76
C ILE A 78 15.19 -2.25 -14.90
N VAL A 79 13.92 -1.96 -14.61
CA VAL A 79 13.03 -2.84 -13.85
C VAL A 79 12.79 -4.13 -14.61
N GLN A 80 12.53 -4.08 -15.92
CA GLN A 80 12.36 -5.29 -16.73
C GLN A 80 13.59 -6.20 -16.62
N LYS A 81 14.81 -5.65 -16.77
CA LYS A 81 16.06 -6.41 -16.63
C LYS A 81 16.22 -6.99 -15.22
N ALA A 82 15.93 -6.19 -14.19
CA ALA A 82 16.03 -6.64 -12.80
C ALA A 82 15.05 -7.76 -12.47
N LEU A 83 13.80 -7.68 -12.95
CA LEU A 83 12.79 -8.71 -12.76
C LEU A 83 13.15 -10.01 -13.47
N THR A 84 13.68 -9.94 -14.69
CA THR A 84 14.18 -11.12 -15.41
C THR A 84 15.33 -11.77 -14.65
N ALA A 85 16.37 -11.01 -14.29
CA ALA A 85 17.53 -11.52 -13.57
C ALA A 85 17.15 -12.13 -12.19
N PHE A 86 16.24 -11.48 -11.46
CA PHE A 86 15.73 -12.02 -10.20
C PHE A 86 15.02 -13.36 -10.41
N ARG A 87 14.12 -13.45 -11.39
CA ARG A 87 13.35 -14.67 -11.66
C ARG A 87 14.24 -15.81 -12.13
N GLU A 88 15.25 -15.54 -12.95
CA GLU A 88 16.23 -16.54 -13.38
C GLU A 88 17.08 -17.02 -12.21
N ARG A 89 17.67 -16.10 -11.44
CA ARG A 89 18.54 -16.41 -10.29
C ARG A 89 17.87 -17.31 -9.25
N HIS A 90 16.56 -17.15 -9.07
CA HIS A 90 15.80 -17.88 -8.06
C HIS A 90 14.90 -18.99 -8.62
N ASN A 91 15.07 -19.36 -9.90
CA ASN A 91 14.26 -20.39 -10.58
C ASN A 91 12.74 -20.12 -10.56
N LEU A 92 12.34 -18.85 -10.68
CA LEU A 92 10.96 -18.36 -10.65
C LEU A 92 10.45 -17.95 -12.04
N ALA A 93 11.18 -18.24 -13.12
CA ALA A 93 10.85 -17.84 -14.48
C ALA A 93 9.51 -18.43 -14.99
N ALA A 94 9.11 -19.59 -14.48
CA ALA A 94 7.82 -20.22 -14.80
C ALA A 94 6.65 -19.68 -13.96
N LEU A 95 6.94 -18.97 -12.86
CA LEU A 95 5.89 -18.49 -11.95
C LEU A 95 5.21 -17.23 -12.49
N PRO A 96 3.91 -17.03 -12.20
CA PRO A 96 3.20 -15.80 -12.50
C PRO A 96 3.90 -14.58 -11.88
N LEU A 97 4.03 -13.51 -12.66
CA LEU A 97 4.57 -12.23 -12.20
C LEU A 97 3.43 -11.23 -12.02
N VAL A 98 3.31 -10.64 -10.85
CA VAL A 98 2.29 -9.66 -10.46
C VAL A 98 2.99 -8.35 -10.11
N ALA A 99 2.36 -7.21 -10.41
CA ALA A 99 2.84 -5.91 -9.97
C ALA A 99 1.83 -5.23 -9.04
N LEU A 100 2.34 -4.61 -7.97
CA LEU A 100 1.61 -3.67 -7.13
C LEU A 100 2.44 -2.40 -7.03
N GLY A 101 1.83 -1.25 -7.37
CA GLY A 101 2.47 0.04 -7.24
C GLY A 101 1.58 1.05 -6.52
N ALA A 102 2.17 1.98 -5.78
CA ALA A 102 1.46 3.07 -5.11
C ALA A 102 1.84 4.44 -5.68
N SER A 103 0.86 5.34 -5.84
CA SER A 103 1.05 6.70 -6.38
C SER A 103 1.83 6.68 -7.70
N SER A 104 2.99 7.35 -7.82
CA SER A 104 3.83 7.27 -9.03
C SER A 104 4.22 5.83 -9.40
N GLY A 105 4.48 4.96 -8.42
CA GLY A 105 4.67 3.52 -8.64
C GLY A 105 3.42 2.85 -9.19
N GLY A 106 2.23 3.31 -8.79
CA GLY A 106 0.94 2.86 -9.31
C GLY A 106 0.73 3.23 -10.77
N ALA A 107 1.14 4.43 -11.19
CA ALA A 107 1.16 4.80 -12.60
C ALA A 107 2.21 3.98 -13.36
N PHE A 108 3.40 3.84 -12.79
CA PHE A 108 4.51 3.10 -13.39
C PHE A 108 4.14 1.66 -13.72
N VAL A 109 3.54 0.90 -12.77
CA VAL A 109 3.16 -0.50 -13.04
C VAL A 109 2.04 -0.65 -14.07
N LEU A 110 1.16 0.36 -14.21
CA LEU A 110 0.15 0.37 -15.28
C LEU A 110 0.80 0.53 -16.66
N LEU A 111 1.78 1.42 -16.78
CA LEU A 111 2.47 1.65 -18.06
C LEU A 111 3.47 0.54 -18.38
N LEU A 112 4.17 0.02 -17.37
CA LEU A 112 5.14 -1.08 -17.50
C LEU A 112 4.47 -2.36 -18.03
N ALA A 113 3.17 -2.53 -17.83
CA ALA A 113 2.41 -3.64 -18.41
C ALA A 113 2.43 -3.68 -19.94
N GLY A 114 2.80 -2.57 -20.61
CA GLY A 114 3.00 -2.52 -22.05
C GLY A 114 4.27 -3.23 -22.53
N THR A 115 5.25 -3.47 -21.66
CA THR A 115 6.52 -4.13 -22.00
C THR A 115 6.80 -5.36 -21.16
N VAL A 116 6.21 -5.46 -19.97
CA VAL A 116 6.34 -6.59 -19.05
C VAL A 116 5.02 -7.33 -18.93
N ARG A 117 5.04 -8.63 -19.22
CA ARG A 117 3.84 -9.49 -19.12
C ARG A 117 3.52 -9.84 -17.67
N PHE A 118 2.62 -9.07 -17.08
CA PHE A 118 2.05 -9.36 -15.76
C PHE A 118 0.84 -10.30 -15.84
N ARG A 119 0.67 -11.13 -14.81
CA ARG A 119 -0.55 -11.92 -14.54
C ARG A 119 -1.70 -11.02 -14.09
N ALA A 120 -1.38 -9.98 -13.33
CA ALA A 120 -2.29 -8.95 -12.84
C ALA A 120 -1.49 -7.71 -12.41
N VAL A 121 -2.15 -6.56 -12.45
CA VAL A 121 -1.61 -5.28 -11.97
C VAL A 121 -2.52 -4.72 -10.88
N ILE A 122 -1.93 -4.23 -9.79
CA ILE A 122 -2.62 -3.53 -8.71
C ILE A 122 -2.06 -2.11 -8.67
N SER A 123 -2.91 -1.12 -8.91
CA SER A 123 -2.54 0.30 -8.84
C SER A 123 -3.21 0.91 -7.62
N GLN A 124 -2.43 1.21 -6.58
CA GLN A 124 -2.91 1.91 -5.40
C GLN A 124 -2.79 3.42 -5.61
N ILE A 125 -3.83 4.15 -5.17
CA ILE A 125 -3.91 5.61 -5.09
C ILE A 125 -3.44 6.32 -6.38
N MET A 126 -3.63 5.67 -7.53
CA MET A 126 -3.23 6.23 -8.81
C MET A 126 -4.06 5.66 -9.96
N ALA A 127 -4.18 6.47 -11.00
CA ALA A 127 -4.55 6.03 -12.34
C ALA A 127 -3.84 6.93 -13.36
N VAL A 128 -3.68 6.44 -14.59
CA VAL A 128 -3.20 7.24 -15.72
C VAL A 128 -4.37 7.71 -16.58
N PRO A 129 -4.22 8.75 -17.42
CA PRO A 129 -5.19 9.04 -18.47
C PRO A 129 -5.54 7.77 -19.27
N PRO A 130 -6.82 7.44 -19.50
CA PRO A 130 -7.20 6.18 -20.16
C PRO A 130 -6.51 5.91 -21.51
N PRO A 131 -6.23 6.90 -22.38
CA PRO A 131 -5.48 6.68 -23.61
C PRO A 131 -4.04 6.19 -23.41
N MET A 132 -3.45 6.39 -22.23
CA MET A 132 -2.09 5.92 -21.91
C MET A 132 -2.04 4.47 -21.43
N LEU A 133 -3.19 3.86 -21.11
CA LEU A 133 -3.22 2.44 -20.74
C LEU A 133 -2.80 1.58 -21.94
N PRO A 134 -1.79 0.70 -21.79
CA PRO A 134 -1.43 -0.28 -22.81
C PRO A 134 -2.61 -1.18 -23.22
N GLU A 135 -2.61 -1.71 -24.43
CA GLU A 135 -3.60 -2.69 -24.88
C GLU A 135 -2.89 -3.90 -25.53
N PRO A 136 -3.18 -5.14 -25.09
CA PRO A 136 -4.12 -5.51 -24.03
C PRO A 136 -3.55 -5.28 -22.61
N MET A 137 -4.41 -4.84 -21.68
CA MET A 137 -4.07 -4.84 -20.24
C MET A 137 -4.31 -6.22 -19.61
N PRO A 138 -3.47 -6.64 -18.65
CA PRO A 138 -3.81 -7.74 -17.76
C PRO A 138 -4.97 -7.35 -16.82
N PRO A 139 -5.58 -8.31 -16.10
CA PRO A 139 -6.51 -8.00 -15.02
C PRO A 139 -5.93 -6.94 -14.08
N THR A 140 -6.66 -5.84 -13.90
CA THR A 140 -6.17 -4.67 -13.19
C THR A 140 -7.11 -4.30 -12.04
N LEU A 141 -6.59 -4.25 -10.82
CA LEU A 141 -7.30 -3.77 -9.64
C LEU A 141 -6.81 -2.37 -9.29
N PHE A 142 -7.74 -1.41 -9.29
CA PHE A 142 -7.47 -0.07 -8.78
C PHE A 142 -7.88 0.00 -7.31
N VAL A 143 -6.95 0.32 -6.42
CA VAL A 143 -7.25 0.57 -5.01
C VAL A 143 -7.17 2.07 -4.81
N HIS A 144 -8.26 2.71 -4.41
CA HIS A 144 -8.27 4.16 -4.29
C HIS A 144 -9.02 4.63 -3.06
N MET A 145 -8.75 5.88 -2.70
CA MET A 145 -9.29 6.55 -1.55
C MET A 145 -10.27 7.64 -2.02
N PRO A 146 -11.57 7.58 -1.67
CA PRO A 146 -12.56 8.50 -2.24
C PRO A 146 -12.34 9.98 -1.89
N ARG A 147 -11.57 10.32 -0.84
CA ARG A 147 -11.26 11.73 -0.53
C ARG A 147 -10.33 12.36 -1.57
N ASP A 148 -9.48 11.57 -2.23
CA ASP A 148 -8.78 12.02 -3.43
C ASP A 148 -9.70 11.91 -4.65
N GLN A 149 -10.53 12.93 -4.80
CA GLN A 149 -11.54 13.01 -5.86
C GLN A 149 -10.92 12.99 -7.25
N ARG A 150 -9.72 13.57 -7.41
CA ARG A 150 -9.03 13.61 -8.70
C ARG A 150 -8.64 12.19 -9.13
N THR A 151 -7.97 11.45 -8.26
CA THR A 151 -7.58 10.07 -8.54
C THR A 151 -8.80 9.17 -8.68
N ALA A 152 -9.79 9.28 -7.79
CA ALA A 152 -11.02 8.49 -7.86
C ALA A 152 -11.78 8.70 -9.18
N SER A 153 -11.85 9.95 -9.67
CA SER A 153 -12.44 10.27 -10.98
C SER A 153 -11.66 9.62 -12.13
N MET A 154 -10.33 9.64 -12.07
CA MET A 154 -9.48 9.02 -13.09
C MET A 154 -9.61 7.49 -13.09
N VAL A 155 -9.60 6.85 -11.91
CA VAL A 155 -9.83 5.41 -11.74
C VAL A 155 -11.14 4.99 -12.40
N ASN A 156 -12.23 5.72 -12.13
CA ASN A 156 -13.54 5.44 -12.75
C ASN A 156 -13.52 5.54 -14.28
N LYS A 157 -12.69 6.42 -14.86
CA LYS A 157 -12.51 6.51 -16.32
C LYS A 157 -11.72 5.29 -16.85
N CYS A 158 -10.65 4.89 -16.18
CA CYS A 158 -9.85 3.72 -16.54
C CYS A 158 -10.65 2.42 -16.46
N VAL A 159 -11.36 2.19 -15.36
CA VAL A 159 -12.20 1.00 -15.17
C VAL A 159 -13.27 0.91 -16.25
N ARG A 160 -13.92 2.04 -16.61
CA ARG A 160 -14.90 2.07 -17.71
C ARG A 160 -14.26 1.75 -19.06
N LYS A 161 -13.10 2.34 -19.38
CA LYS A 161 -12.37 2.03 -20.62
C LYS A 161 -12.08 0.53 -20.69
N LEU A 162 -11.44 -0.02 -19.66
CA LEU A 162 -11.02 -1.42 -19.64
C LEU A 162 -12.19 -2.41 -19.70
N ARG A 163 -13.34 -2.09 -19.11
CA ARG A 163 -14.55 -2.90 -19.21
C ARG A 163 -15.22 -2.87 -20.58
N ASN A 164 -14.99 -1.80 -21.35
CA ASN A 164 -15.58 -1.61 -22.67
C ASN A 164 -14.66 -2.06 -23.82
N SER A 165 -13.39 -2.36 -23.55
CA SER A 165 -12.45 -2.82 -24.57
C SER A 165 -12.77 -4.26 -25.02
N SER A 166 -13.06 -4.41 -26.32
CA SER A 166 -13.32 -5.67 -27.01
C SER A 166 -12.11 -6.61 -26.90
N GLY A 167 -12.19 -7.61 -26.02
CA GLY A 167 -11.09 -8.55 -25.74
C GLY A 167 -10.78 -8.72 -24.24
N ALA A 168 -11.27 -7.80 -23.39
CA ALA A 168 -11.09 -7.89 -21.95
C ALA A 168 -12.24 -8.65 -21.27
N ALA A 169 -12.18 -9.98 -21.34
CA ALA A 169 -12.61 -10.81 -20.21
C ALA A 169 -11.68 -10.64 -18.98
N ALA A 170 -10.63 -9.80 -19.09
CA ALA A 170 -9.68 -9.50 -18.03
C ALA A 170 -10.30 -8.58 -16.98
N GLY A 171 -10.68 -9.18 -15.84
CA GLY A 171 -11.40 -8.56 -14.74
C GLY A 171 -10.75 -7.29 -14.21
N SER A 172 -11.19 -6.13 -14.70
CA SER A 172 -10.82 -4.83 -14.13
C SER A 172 -11.83 -4.40 -13.08
N ASP A 173 -11.36 -4.15 -11.87
CA ASP A 173 -12.20 -3.79 -10.73
C ASP A 173 -11.57 -2.68 -9.89
N GLN A 174 -12.33 -2.18 -8.91
CA GLN A 174 -11.84 -1.19 -7.97
C GLN A 174 -12.21 -1.54 -6.52
N LEU A 175 -11.32 -1.17 -5.61
CA LEU A 175 -11.49 -1.28 -4.17
C LEU A 175 -11.37 0.12 -3.55
N GLU A 176 -12.41 0.53 -2.83
CA GLU A 176 -12.38 1.79 -2.09
C GLU A 176 -11.86 1.57 -0.67
N VAL A 177 -10.88 2.39 -0.28
CA VAL A 177 -10.40 2.51 1.10
C VAL A 177 -10.94 3.81 1.67
N ARG A 178 -11.73 3.71 2.73
CA ARG A 178 -12.41 4.85 3.36
C ARG A 178 -11.68 5.30 4.61
N ALA A 179 -11.98 6.52 5.04
CA ALA A 179 -11.43 7.07 6.27
C ALA A 179 -11.75 6.18 7.47
N GLN A 180 -10.81 6.10 8.39
CA GLN A 180 -10.87 5.28 9.59
C GLN A 180 -10.65 6.13 10.83
N LYS A 181 -11.22 5.70 11.96
CA LYS A 181 -11.00 6.37 13.24
C LYS A 181 -9.60 6.01 13.75
N PRO A 182 -8.71 6.98 14.01
CA PRO A 182 -7.37 6.72 14.57
C PRO A 182 -7.45 6.36 16.05
N THR A 183 -8.03 5.19 16.34
CA THR A 183 -8.15 4.60 17.69
C THR A 183 -6.85 3.95 18.12
N ALA A 184 -6.71 3.62 19.41
CA ALA A 184 -5.55 2.86 19.89
C ALA A 184 -5.37 1.54 19.12
N ALA A 185 -6.46 0.79 18.90
CA ALA A 185 -6.45 -0.45 18.12
C ALA A 185 -5.96 -0.24 16.67
N PHE A 186 -6.39 0.85 16.03
CA PHE A 186 -5.96 1.22 14.68
C PHE A 186 -4.44 1.39 14.59
N PHE A 187 -3.84 2.06 15.57
CA PHE A 187 -2.39 2.26 15.61
C PHE A 187 -1.62 0.97 15.94
N THR A 188 -2.06 0.22 16.96
CA THR A 188 -1.38 -1.04 17.35
C THR A 188 -1.42 -2.11 16.27
N GLU A 189 -2.45 -2.10 15.43
CA GLU A 189 -2.52 -3.03 14.30
C GLU A 189 -1.45 -2.73 13.24
N ARG A 190 -1.10 -1.45 13.05
CA ARG A 190 -0.24 -1.00 11.96
C ARG A 190 1.21 -0.80 12.36
N ILE A 191 1.45 -0.20 13.52
CA ILE A 191 2.78 0.23 13.95
C ILE A 191 3.45 -0.90 14.76
N GLU A 192 4.47 -1.50 14.16
CA GLU A 192 5.26 -2.55 14.80
C GLU A 192 5.95 -2.04 16.08
N GLY A 193 5.86 -2.82 17.16
CA GLY A 193 6.41 -2.46 18.47
C GLY A 193 5.58 -1.46 19.28
N LEU A 194 4.48 -0.92 18.74
CA LEU A 194 3.65 0.04 19.48
C LEU A 194 2.75 -0.68 20.50
N THR A 195 2.88 -0.29 21.77
CA THR A 195 2.02 -0.84 22.83
C THR A 195 0.63 -0.22 22.83
N LEU A 196 -0.37 -0.93 23.35
CA LEU A 196 -1.73 -0.41 23.51
C LEU A 196 -1.78 0.82 24.42
N SER A 197 -0.93 0.88 25.45
CA SER A 197 -0.84 2.04 26.35
C SER A 197 -0.37 3.28 25.57
N THR A 198 0.75 3.16 24.84
CA THR A 198 1.28 4.26 24.03
C THR A 198 0.30 4.68 22.95
N ALA A 199 -0.37 3.72 22.27
CA ALA A 199 -1.39 4.01 21.28
C ALA A 199 -2.62 4.74 21.86
N THR A 200 -2.99 4.44 23.11
CA THR A 200 -4.04 5.16 23.84
C THR A 200 -3.61 6.60 24.12
N GLU A 201 -2.35 6.82 24.52
CA GLU A 201 -1.79 8.17 24.71
C GLU A 201 -1.80 8.99 23.40
N ILE A 202 -1.52 8.37 22.24
CA ILE A 202 -1.65 9.00 20.91
C ILE A 202 -3.10 9.43 20.67
N HIS A 203 -4.06 8.51 20.82
CA HIS A 203 -5.48 8.80 20.61
C HIS A 203 -5.97 9.95 21.51
N GLU A 204 -5.61 9.92 22.79
CA GLU A 204 -5.95 10.96 23.76
C GLU A 204 -5.27 12.31 23.44
N ALA A 205 -4.05 12.31 22.91
CA ALA A 205 -3.42 13.54 22.43
C ALA A 205 -4.20 14.14 21.25
N LEU A 206 -4.61 13.32 20.28
CA LEU A 206 -5.44 13.78 19.15
C LEU A 206 -6.77 14.36 19.64
N ARG A 207 -7.44 13.67 20.57
CA ARG A 207 -8.71 14.10 21.14
C ARG A 207 -8.59 15.42 21.92
N ARG A 208 -7.63 15.52 22.85
CA ARG A 208 -7.42 16.71 23.69
C ARG A 208 -7.13 17.96 22.86
N HIS A 209 -6.40 17.80 21.76
CA HIS A 209 -6.06 18.88 20.85
C HIS A 209 -7.12 19.13 19.75
N LYS A 210 -8.31 18.52 19.85
CA LYS A 210 -9.42 18.69 18.90
C LYS A 210 -9.04 18.37 17.44
N LEU A 211 -8.16 17.40 17.27
CA LEU A 211 -7.74 16.88 15.96
C LEU A 211 -8.68 15.80 15.45
N LEU A 212 -9.62 15.36 16.30
CA LEU A 212 -10.70 14.48 15.96
C LEU A 212 -12.02 15.26 15.89
N ASP A 213 -12.88 14.90 14.94
CA ASP A 213 -14.25 15.42 14.86
C ASP A 213 -15.18 14.73 15.87
N ALA A 214 -16.46 15.10 15.85
CA ALA A 214 -17.46 14.57 16.78
C ALA A 214 -17.67 13.05 16.64
N ASP A 215 -17.41 12.50 15.45
CA ASP A 215 -17.53 11.07 15.17
C ASP A 215 -16.22 10.31 15.45
N GLY A 216 -15.14 11.01 15.81
CA GLY A 216 -13.84 10.45 16.13
C GLY A 216 -12.96 10.16 14.90
N TYR A 217 -13.27 10.73 13.73
CA TYR A 217 -12.37 10.75 12.59
C TYR A 217 -11.42 11.95 12.67
N LEU A 218 -10.35 11.94 11.89
CA LEU A 218 -9.50 13.13 11.77
C LEU A 218 -10.32 14.30 11.23
N ALA A 219 -10.26 15.45 11.93
CA ALA A 219 -11.00 16.65 11.57
C ALA A 219 -10.41 17.37 10.35
N THR A 220 -9.10 17.24 10.14
CA THR A 220 -8.35 17.86 9.05
C THR A 220 -7.25 16.93 8.52
N ASP A 221 -6.73 17.24 7.33
CA ASP A 221 -5.66 16.46 6.70
C ASP A 221 -4.41 16.42 7.61
N PRO A 222 -3.93 15.24 8.01
CA PRO A 222 -2.79 15.09 8.93
C PRO A 222 -1.47 15.60 8.34
N ARG A 223 -1.35 15.77 7.03
CA ARG A 223 -0.14 16.37 6.43
C ARG A 223 -0.03 17.86 6.75
N GLY A 224 -1.17 18.55 6.93
CA GLY A 224 -1.24 19.98 7.26
C GLY A 224 -1.68 20.29 8.68
N SER A 225 -2.04 19.29 9.49
CA SER A 225 -2.57 19.51 10.84
C SER A 225 -1.47 19.58 11.91
N PRO A 226 -1.74 20.19 13.10
CA PRO A 226 -0.75 20.34 14.15
C PRO A 226 -0.59 19.10 15.05
N TRP A 227 -0.93 17.90 14.56
CA TRP A 227 -0.85 16.67 15.36
C TRP A 227 0.54 16.39 15.94
N ARG A 228 1.60 16.77 15.23
CA ARG A 228 2.99 16.66 15.72
C ARG A 228 3.20 17.44 17.01
N ALA A 229 2.63 18.65 17.09
CA ALA A 229 2.67 19.47 18.30
C ALA A 229 1.86 18.82 19.44
N ALA A 230 0.70 18.22 19.12
CA ALA A 230 -0.10 17.50 20.11
C ALA A 230 0.65 16.30 20.72
N ILE A 231 1.37 15.53 19.89
CA ILE A 231 2.21 14.41 20.36
C ILE A 231 3.36 14.92 21.23
N ARG A 232 4.06 15.97 20.81
CA ARG A 232 5.17 16.55 21.59
C ARG A 232 4.73 17.22 22.89
N ALA A 233 3.49 17.71 22.97
CA ALA A 233 2.93 18.29 24.18
C ALA A 233 2.54 17.25 25.24
N ALA A 234 2.39 15.97 24.86
CA ALA A 234 2.12 14.90 25.80
C ALA A 234 3.43 14.43 26.47
N PRO A 235 3.56 14.51 27.81
CA PRO A 235 4.82 14.22 28.50
C PRO A 235 5.37 12.82 28.19
N GLY A 236 6.57 12.78 27.59
CA GLY A 236 7.29 11.54 27.28
C GLY A 236 6.68 10.71 26.14
N LEU A 237 5.64 11.19 25.44
CA LEU A 237 4.97 10.39 24.43
C LEU A 237 5.86 10.19 23.20
N ALA A 238 6.50 11.25 22.70
CA ALA A 238 7.32 11.19 21.50
C ALA A 238 8.50 10.20 21.64
N GLU A 239 9.09 10.13 22.83
CA GLU A 239 10.22 9.25 23.16
C GLU A 239 9.82 7.77 23.26
N LYS A 240 8.55 7.49 23.57
CA LYS A 240 8.00 6.13 23.65
C LYS A 240 7.58 5.57 22.29
N LEU A 241 7.46 6.41 21.25
CA LEU A 241 7.00 5.97 19.95
C LEU A 241 8.08 5.14 19.28
N PRO A 242 7.80 3.88 18.90
CA PRO A 242 8.76 3.09 18.12
C PRO A 242 8.92 3.74 16.75
N GLY A 243 10.16 3.80 16.27
CA GLY A 243 10.41 4.16 14.88
C GLY A 243 9.83 3.12 13.92
N PRO A 244 9.79 3.44 12.61
CA PRO A 244 9.45 2.48 11.58
C PRO A 244 10.16 1.13 11.76
N GLY A 245 9.45 0.05 11.43
CA GLY A 245 9.91 -1.34 11.58
C GLY A 245 10.06 -1.82 13.02
N GLY A 246 9.52 -1.10 14.01
CA GLY A 246 9.73 -1.40 15.43
C GLY A 246 11.16 -1.12 15.89
N GLY A 247 11.87 -0.25 15.17
CA GLY A 247 13.29 0.01 15.41
C GLY A 247 13.60 0.61 16.79
N ALA A 248 14.85 0.45 17.23
CA ALA A 248 15.32 0.96 18.52
C ALA A 248 15.36 2.50 18.64
N LYS A 249 15.25 3.21 17.52
CA LYS A 249 15.17 4.67 17.49
C LYS A 249 13.71 5.09 17.59
N ALA A 250 13.44 6.17 18.33
CA ALA A 250 12.11 6.74 18.41
C ALA A 250 11.62 7.23 17.04
N ASP A 251 10.30 7.26 16.87
CA ASP A 251 9.65 7.81 15.68
C ASP A 251 10.09 9.27 15.45
N SER A 252 10.49 9.58 14.21
CA SER A 252 10.98 10.90 13.84
C SER A 252 9.91 12.00 13.85
N LEU A 253 8.64 11.60 13.70
CA LEU A 253 7.49 12.45 13.41
C LEU A 253 7.63 13.24 12.10
N LEU A 254 8.59 12.91 11.24
CA LEU A 254 8.80 13.56 9.95
C LEU A 254 7.90 12.94 8.88
N PRO A 255 7.46 13.72 7.87
CA PRO A 255 6.83 13.15 6.68
C PRO A 255 7.70 12.05 6.05
N ASP A 256 7.05 11.03 5.50
CA ASP A 256 7.66 9.92 4.75
C ASP A 256 8.69 9.09 5.54
N ALA A 257 8.79 9.30 6.86
CA ALA A 257 9.75 8.63 7.75
C ALA A 257 9.21 8.35 9.16
N SER A 258 7.90 8.51 9.37
CA SER A 258 7.24 8.39 10.67
C SER A 258 6.09 7.39 10.57
N ALA A 259 6.14 6.35 11.40
CA ALA A 259 5.08 5.35 11.44
C ALA A 259 3.75 5.96 11.91
N VAL A 260 3.79 6.93 12.84
CA VAL A 260 2.59 7.67 13.24
C VAL A 260 2.05 8.55 12.12
N ALA A 261 2.93 9.23 11.35
CA ALA A 261 2.49 10.04 10.22
C ALA A 261 1.81 9.17 9.14
N GLU A 262 2.43 8.05 8.77
CA GLU A 262 1.86 7.11 7.80
C GLU A 262 0.50 6.58 8.26
N ALA A 263 0.40 6.14 9.51
CA ALA A 263 -0.86 5.65 10.06
C ALA A 263 -1.96 6.73 10.06
N LEU A 264 -1.63 7.97 10.36
CA LEU A 264 -2.59 9.08 10.29
C LEU A 264 -3.03 9.36 8.84
N ASN A 265 -2.11 9.33 7.87
CA ASN A 265 -2.44 9.51 6.46
C ASN A 265 -3.38 8.40 5.96
N VAL A 266 -3.16 7.14 6.37
CA VAL A 266 -4.08 6.02 6.11
C VAL A 266 -5.45 6.27 6.75
N ALA A 267 -5.49 6.73 8.00
CA ALA A 267 -6.75 7.04 8.69
C ALA A 267 -7.55 8.14 7.97
N TRP A 268 -6.85 9.15 7.42
CA TRP A 268 -7.47 10.20 6.63
C TRP A 268 -8.04 9.67 5.31
N ALA A 269 -7.37 8.69 4.71
CA ALA A 269 -7.77 8.02 3.47
C ALA A 269 -7.98 9.01 2.30
N ALA A 270 -6.90 9.73 1.94
CA ALA A 270 -6.87 10.56 0.74
C ALA A 270 -5.90 10.02 -0.31
N HIS A 271 -4.61 9.94 -0.01
CA HIS A 271 -3.59 9.54 -0.97
C HIS A 271 -2.43 8.90 -0.21
N GLU A 272 -2.64 7.69 0.34
CA GLU A 272 -1.62 6.96 1.09
C GLU A 272 -1.57 5.49 0.65
N ILE A 273 -0.37 4.91 0.62
CA ILE A 273 -0.19 3.47 0.42
C ILE A 273 -0.91 2.72 1.55
N VAL A 274 -1.52 1.57 1.24
CA VAL A 274 -2.41 0.92 2.18
C VAL A 274 -2.41 -0.60 2.06
N SER A 275 -2.38 -1.26 3.22
CA SER A 275 -2.47 -2.71 3.38
C SER A 275 -3.91 -3.19 3.66
N ASP A 276 -4.86 -2.27 3.85
CA ASP A 276 -6.27 -2.64 4.05
C ASP A 276 -6.83 -3.32 2.82
N GLY A 277 -7.33 -4.55 3.01
CA GLY A 277 -7.80 -5.40 1.92
C GLY A 277 -6.68 -6.08 1.14
N ILE A 278 -5.43 -6.11 1.63
CA ILE A 278 -4.30 -6.77 0.94
C ILE A 278 -4.60 -8.22 0.57
N ASP A 279 -5.32 -8.98 1.42
CA ASP A 279 -5.71 -10.35 1.09
C ASP A 279 -6.59 -10.40 -0.17
N VAL A 280 -7.52 -9.45 -0.32
CA VAL A 280 -8.36 -9.32 -1.51
C VAL A 280 -7.51 -8.96 -2.73
N MET A 281 -6.52 -8.07 -2.57
CA MET A 281 -5.60 -7.70 -3.65
C MET A 281 -4.75 -8.89 -4.10
N LEU A 282 -4.20 -9.66 -3.17
CA LEU A 282 -3.38 -10.84 -3.47
C LEU A 282 -4.21 -11.97 -4.09
N GLN A 283 -5.44 -12.19 -3.63
CA GLN A 283 -6.37 -13.14 -4.26
C GLN A 283 -6.77 -12.70 -5.67
N PHE A 284 -7.04 -11.40 -5.86
CA PHE A 284 -7.26 -10.84 -7.18
C PHE A 284 -6.07 -11.11 -8.09
N ALA A 285 -4.85 -10.89 -7.60
CA ALA A 285 -3.64 -11.07 -8.38
C ALA A 285 -3.45 -12.50 -8.89
N LEU A 286 -3.83 -13.51 -8.11
CA LEU A 286 -3.77 -14.92 -8.52
C LEU A 286 -4.91 -15.32 -9.46
N ASN A 287 -6.11 -14.81 -9.20
CA ASN A 287 -7.33 -15.26 -9.89
C ASN A 287 -7.64 -14.42 -11.14
N GLY A 288 -7.17 -13.17 -11.21
CA GLY A 288 -7.50 -12.21 -12.26
C GLY A 288 -8.94 -11.68 -12.20
N SER A 289 -9.64 -11.90 -11.08
CA SER A 289 -11.01 -11.45 -10.84
C SER A 289 -11.33 -11.50 -9.35
N LEU A 290 -12.16 -10.56 -8.88
CA LEU A 290 -12.73 -10.62 -7.54
C LEU A 290 -13.82 -11.70 -7.39
N LYS A 291 -14.33 -12.27 -8.48
CA LYS A 291 -15.43 -13.25 -8.47
C LYS A 291 -14.99 -14.73 -8.48
N GLY A 292 -13.70 -15.01 -8.69
CA GLY A 292 -13.22 -16.32 -9.17
C GLY A 292 -12.78 -17.36 -8.13
N GLY A 293 -12.91 -17.14 -6.82
CA GLY A 293 -12.59 -18.16 -5.82
C GLY A 293 -13.85 -18.89 -5.35
N ALA A 294 -13.87 -20.22 -5.40
CA ALA A 294 -14.78 -21.02 -4.57
C ALA A 294 -14.46 -20.73 -3.09
N GLY A 295 -15.08 -19.69 -2.52
CA GLY A 295 -14.74 -19.08 -1.23
C GLY A 295 -14.56 -17.56 -1.26
N ALA A 296 -14.33 -16.96 -2.44
CA ALA A 296 -14.15 -15.51 -2.62
C ALA A 296 -15.48 -14.74 -2.47
N GLY A 297 -16.63 -15.35 -2.77
CA GLY A 297 -17.93 -14.77 -2.45
C GLY A 297 -18.06 -14.48 -0.96
N GLY A 298 -17.64 -15.41 -0.10
CA GLY A 298 -17.64 -15.25 1.36
C GLY A 298 -16.56 -14.32 1.90
N LEU A 299 -15.40 -14.21 1.23
CA LEU A 299 -14.30 -13.32 1.65
C LEU A 299 -14.44 -11.89 1.13
N VAL A 300 -14.94 -11.67 -0.08
CA VAL A 300 -15.25 -10.32 -0.60
C VAL A 300 -16.49 -9.78 0.08
N GLU A 301 -17.51 -10.62 0.27
CA GLU A 301 -18.67 -10.22 1.05
C GLU A 301 -18.37 -10.22 2.56
N GLY A 302 -17.41 -11.02 3.04
CA GLY A 302 -16.88 -10.99 4.41
C GLY A 302 -15.98 -9.80 4.69
N ALA A 303 -15.19 -9.32 3.73
CA ALA A 303 -14.43 -8.09 3.80
C ALA A 303 -15.37 -6.87 3.68
N ARG A 304 -16.35 -6.92 2.76
CA ARG A 304 -17.42 -5.91 2.68
C ARG A 304 -18.31 -5.92 3.94
N ARG A 305 -18.59 -7.08 4.52
CA ARG A 305 -19.33 -7.25 5.80
C ARG A 305 -18.47 -6.93 7.00
N SER A 306 -17.16 -7.14 6.99
CA SER A 306 -16.24 -6.74 8.08
C SER A 306 -16.10 -5.22 8.08
N LEU A 307 -15.92 -4.60 6.91
CA LEU A 307 -15.97 -3.15 6.72
C LEU A 307 -17.35 -2.56 7.10
N ARG A 308 -18.46 -3.28 6.86
CA ARG A 308 -19.81 -2.88 7.33
C ARG A 308 -20.08 -3.20 8.81
N ALA A 309 -19.55 -4.28 9.37
CA ALA A 309 -19.76 -4.69 10.76
C ALA A 309 -18.94 -3.82 11.70
N GLN A 310 -17.74 -3.37 11.28
CA GLN A 310 -17.04 -2.26 11.94
C GLN A 310 -17.87 -0.96 11.94
N HIS A 311 -18.80 -0.81 11.00
CA HIS A 311 -19.72 0.32 10.89
C HIS A 311 -21.02 0.15 11.72
N GLU A 312 -21.41 -1.08 12.05
CA GLU A 312 -22.65 -1.41 12.78
C GLU A 312 -22.43 -1.73 14.27
N LEU A 313 -21.26 -2.27 14.67
CA LEU A 313 -20.86 -2.45 16.08
C LEU A 313 -20.44 -1.14 16.77
N ARG A 314 -20.61 0.01 16.12
CA ARG A 314 -20.17 1.33 16.57
C ARG A 314 -21.25 2.42 16.42
N ARG A 315 -22.52 2.02 16.34
CA ARG A 315 -23.68 2.87 16.65
C ARG A 315 -24.08 2.67 18.10
#